data_AF-A0A367Z124-F1
#
_entry.id   AF-A0A367Z124-F1
#
_cell.length_a   1.000
_cell.length_b   1.000
_cell.length_c   1.000
_cell.angle_alpha   90.00
_cell.angle_beta   90.00
_cell.angle_gamma   90.00
#
_symmetry.space_group_name_H-M   'P 1'
#
loop_
_entity.id
_entity.type
_entity.pdbx_description
1 polymer ?
#
loop_
_entity_poly.entity_id
_entity_poly.type
_entity_poly.pdbx_seq_one_letter_code
_entity_poly.pdbx_strand_id
1 'polypeptide(L)'
;MQLYKNKIILLLAFFLSSAYCAERADIIVAQDGSGNFTTIQAALDSIPTRTDRYWIILIKNGEYKEKLFISKSRICLVGEDRENTKIIYPELRKNWRAEHSDDWGAAVINIGNEVTDIVLANLTIYNNYGSLYGDNDHQFAIRSGGNSNRIIIVNCNVWADGGDTVSLWNSNSGMYYHANCYFNGWVDYVCPRGWCYITDSKFYGFNKSASIWHDGKSDSTMKFVIRNSTFDGINNFPLGRFHHDAQFYLLDCRFSENMKDQPIYPVNELSKYKWGIRTYFWNCHRDGGDYLWHSDNLNSAYEGSIDQSEISAYWTFAGRWDPEHTMPAVLPFASIPYPRNGAYSLSSKNVDTLRWIGGRNAVSYNLYFDINNPPKFVQNQKENFHILKNLKPDQNYYWRVDVVTEKDTIKGDLWTFKTKSNEQ
;
A
#
# COMPACT_ATOMS: atom_id res chain seq x y z
N MET A 1 -76.29 -35.21 7.81
CA MET A 1 -75.59 -34.27 6.91
C MET A 1 -74.40 -33.66 7.65
N GLN A 2 -73.21 -34.12 7.27
CA GLN A 2 -71.92 -33.42 7.23
C GLN A 2 -71.36 -32.69 8.48
N LEU A 3 -70.47 -33.40 9.20
CA LEU A 3 -69.44 -32.83 10.08
C LEU A 3 -68.28 -32.28 9.24
N TYR A 4 -68.00 -30.98 9.28
CA TYR A 4 -66.76 -30.39 8.76
C TYR A 4 -65.68 -30.37 9.84
N LYS A 5 -64.63 -31.18 9.66
CA LYS A 5 -63.38 -31.13 10.43
C LYS A 5 -62.46 -30.08 9.80
N ASN A 6 -62.31 -28.91 10.44
CA ASN A 6 -61.25 -27.97 10.10
C ASN A 6 -59.93 -28.45 10.72
N LYS A 7 -59.04 -29.01 9.89
CA LYS A 7 -57.63 -29.21 10.23
C LYS A 7 -56.90 -27.89 9.99
N ILE A 8 -56.57 -27.18 11.07
CA ILE A 8 -55.61 -26.08 11.03
C ILE A 8 -54.22 -26.72 10.96
N ILE A 9 -53.53 -26.57 9.84
CA ILE A 9 -52.11 -26.90 9.69
C ILE A 9 -51.34 -25.65 10.10
N LEU A 10 -50.74 -25.66 11.29
CA LEU A 10 -49.71 -24.68 11.67
C LEU A 10 -48.43 -25.01 10.89
N LEU A 11 -48.07 -24.20 9.89
CA LEU A 11 -46.71 -24.17 9.36
C LEU A 11 -45.83 -23.39 10.35
N LEU A 12 -45.03 -24.11 11.13
CA LEU A 12 -43.91 -23.53 11.86
C LEU A 12 -42.81 -23.19 10.85
N ALA A 13 -42.69 -21.91 10.49
CA ALA A 13 -41.52 -21.39 9.79
C ALA A 13 -40.32 -21.42 10.77
N PHE A 14 -39.44 -22.40 10.60
CA PHE A 14 -38.12 -22.37 11.23
C PHE A 14 -37.31 -21.23 10.60
N PHE A 15 -37.28 -20.07 11.26
CA PHE A 15 -36.22 -19.09 11.01
C PHE A 15 -34.93 -19.66 11.60
N LEU A 16 -34.16 -20.36 10.77
CA LEU A 16 -32.73 -20.56 11.02
C LEU A 16 -32.07 -19.18 10.97
N SER A 17 -31.97 -18.51 12.12
CA SER A 17 -31.02 -17.41 12.27
C SER A 17 -29.64 -18.04 12.21
N SER A 18 -29.07 -18.13 11.01
CA SER A 18 -27.63 -18.22 10.89
C SER A 18 -27.07 -17.02 11.64
N ALA A 19 -26.32 -17.28 12.71
CA ALA A 19 -25.47 -16.27 13.32
C ALA A 19 -24.46 -15.89 12.23
N TYR A 20 -24.82 -14.92 11.38
CA TYR A 20 -23.86 -14.21 10.57
C TYR A 20 -22.94 -13.51 11.57
N CYS A 21 -21.82 -14.16 11.86
CA CYS A 21 -20.68 -13.49 12.48
C CYS A 21 -20.43 -12.23 11.66
N ALA A 22 -20.46 -11.09 12.35
CA ALA A 22 -20.44 -9.80 11.70
C ALA A 22 -19.04 -9.59 11.10
N GLU A 23 -18.92 -9.85 9.80
CA GLU A 23 -17.81 -9.34 9.03
C GLU A 23 -17.78 -7.81 9.21
N ARG A 24 -16.67 -7.28 9.77
CA ARG A 24 -16.55 -5.86 10.10
C ARG A 24 -16.32 -5.05 8.82
N ALA A 25 -17.41 -4.86 8.09
CA ALA A 25 -17.54 -4.04 6.90
C ALA A 25 -18.86 -3.26 6.98
N ASP A 26 -18.90 -2.07 6.40
CA ASP A 26 -20.13 -1.28 6.29
C ASP A 26 -20.97 -1.72 5.09
N ILE A 27 -20.28 -2.14 4.03
CA ILE A 27 -20.89 -2.60 2.78
C ILE A 27 -20.13 -3.84 2.29
N ILE A 28 -20.85 -4.87 1.87
CA ILE A 28 -20.32 -6.05 1.19
C ILE A 28 -20.76 -6.02 -0.28
N VAL A 29 -19.81 -6.21 -1.18
CA VAL A 29 -20.05 -6.35 -2.62
C VAL A 29 -19.75 -7.79 -3.02
N ALA A 30 -20.72 -8.49 -3.62
CA ALA A 30 -20.56 -9.85 -4.11
C ALA A 30 -21.36 -10.07 -5.39
N GLN A 31 -20.69 -10.50 -6.46
CA GLN A 31 -21.33 -10.67 -7.79
C GLN A 31 -22.42 -11.75 -7.79
N ASP A 32 -22.38 -12.69 -6.85
CA ASP A 32 -23.37 -13.77 -6.69
C ASP A 32 -24.66 -13.33 -5.97
N GLY A 33 -24.74 -12.06 -5.52
CA GLY A 33 -25.88 -11.51 -4.81
C GLY A 33 -25.90 -11.80 -3.31
N SER A 34 -24.84 -12.39 -2.74
CA SER A 34 -24.73 -12.63 -1.30
C SER A 34 -24.36 -11.38 -0.47
N GLY A 35 -23.95 -10.29 -1.15
CA GLY A 35 -23.62 -9.00 -0.56
C GLY A 35 -24.77 -7.98 -0.60
N ASN A 36 -24.49 -6.75 -0.14
CA ASN A 36 -25.42 -5.62 -0.26
C ASN A 36 -25.55 -5.11 -1.71
N PHE A 37 -24.47 -5.21 -2.49
CA PHE A 37 -24.43 -4.82 -3.90
C PHE A 37 -23.73 -5.90 -4.73
N THR A 38 -24.01 -5.93 -6.03
CA THR A 38 -23.31 -6.80 -7.00
C THR A 38 -22.18 -6.09 -7.73
N THR A 39 -22.12 -4.76 -7.67
CA THR A 39 -21.09 -3.92 -8.28
C THR A 39 -20.46 -2.98 -7.26
N ILE A 40 -19.19 -2.64 -7.48
CA ILE A 40 -18.41 -1.78 -6.58
C ILE A 40 -18.84 -0.32 -6.75
N GLN A 41 -19.12 0.12 -7.98
CA GLN A 41 -19.57 1.50 -8.21
C GLN A 41 -20.91 1.78 -7.50
N ALA A 42 -21.87 0.85 -7.52
CA ALA A 42 -23.14 1.04 -6.83
C ALA A 42 -22.95 1.17 -5.30
N ALA A 43 -22.01 0.42 -4.72
CA ALA A 43 -21.63 0.55 -3.33
C ALA A 43 -21.02 1.93 -3.02
N LEU A 44 -20.08 2.40 -3.85
CA LEU A 44 -19.49 3.74 -3.73
C LEU A 44 -20.55 4.85 -3.83
N ASP A 45 -21.50 4.71 -4.74
CA ASP A 45 -22.57 5.67 -4.97
C ASP A 45 -23.54 5.75 -3.79
N SER A 46 -23.77 4.64 -3.09
CA SER A 46 -24.67 4.56 -1.93
C SER A 46 -24.19 5.32 -0.69
N ILE A 47 -22.89 5.60 -0.58
CA ILE A 47 -22.30 6.23 0.61
C ILE A 47 -22.71 7.71 0.68
N PRO A 48 -23.05 8.25 1.87
CA PRO A 48 -23.34 9.68 2.01
C PRO A 48 -22.12 10.56 1.65
N THR A 49 -22.37 11.73 1.04
CA THR A 49 -21.30 12.66 0.63
C THR A 49 -20.44 13.16 1.80
N ARG A 50 -21.02 13.31 3.00
CA ARG A 50 -20.30 13.74 4.20
C ARG A 50 -20.26 12.59 5.21
N THR A 51 -19.06 12.26 5.65
CA THR A 51 -18.82 11.27 6.70
C THR A 51 -17.64 11.70 7.57
N ASP A 52 -17.71 11.40 8.85
CA ASP A 52 -16.69 11.62 9.88
C ASP A 52 -15.89 10.36 10.20
N ARG A 53 -16.24 9.21 9.61
CA ARG A 53 -15.59 7.91 9.77
C ARG A 53 -15.18 7.31 8.42
N TYR A 54 -14.34 6.29 8.46
CA TYR A 54 -14.08 5.44 7.30
C TYR A 54 -15.29 4.53 6.99
N TRP A 55 -15.61 4.39 5.71
CA TRP A 55 -16.52 3.37 5.19
C TRP A 55 -15.72 2.21 4.61
N ILE A 56 -15.89 1.02 5.19
CA ILE A 56 -15.25 -0.20 4.71
C ILE A 56 -16.19 -0.90 3.75
N ILE A 57 -15.84 -0.88 2.46
CA ILE A 57 -16.46 -1.69 1.41
C ILE A 57 -15.62 -2.94 1.24
N LEU A 58 -16.14 -4.07 1.69
CA LEU A 58 -15.55 -5.37 1.39
C LEU A 58 -16.04 -5.87 0.04
N ILE A 59 -15.11 -6.30 -0.79
CA ILE A 59 -15.36 -6.84 -2.12
C ILE A 59 -14.99 -8.32 -2.08
N LYS A 60 -15.98 -9.20 -2.26
CA LYS A 60 -15.78 -10.66 -2.31
C LYS A 60 -14.89 -11.07 -3.48
N ASN A 61 -14.42 -12.31 -3.46
CA ASN A 61 -13.66 -12.86 -4.59
C ASN A 61 -14.46 -12.78 -5.89
N GLY A 62 -13.78 -12.43 -6.98
CA GLY A 62 -14.38 -12.21 -8.28
C GLY A 62 -13.56 -11.28 -9.16
N GLU A 63 -13.88 -11.29 -10.45
CA GLU A 63 -13.34 -10.36 -11.43
C GLU A 63 -14.38 -9.27 -11.73
N TYR A 64 -14.12 -8.08 -11.22
CA TYR A 64 -14.97 -6.91 -11.36
C TYR A 64 -14.47 -6.07 -12.53
N LYS A 65 -15.16 -6.21 -13.67
CA LYS A 65 -14.88 -5.46 -14.90
C LYS A 65 -15.44 -4.04 -14.84
N GLU A 66 -14.95 -3.25 -13.89
CA GLU A 66 -15.49 -1.93 -13.55
C GLU A 66 -14.41 -0.85 -13.65
N LYS A 67 -14.80 0.29 -14.22
CA LYS A 67 -14.10 1.56 -14.05
C LYS A 67 -14.71 2.30 -12.87
N LEU A 68 -13.92 2.56 -11.84
CA LEU A 68 -14.40 3.15 -10.59
C LEU A 68 -14.13 4.64 -10.51
N PHE A 69 -15.12 5.36 -10.00
CA PHE A 69 -15.09 6.79 -9.69
C PHE A 69 -15.33 6.99 -8.20
N ILE A 70 -14.27 7.30 -7.47
CA ILE A 70 -14.32 7.59 -6.03
C ILE A 70 -14.42 9.11 -5.86
N SER A 71 -15.63 9.60 -5.57
CA SER A 71 -15.94 11.02 -5.40
C SER A 71 -16.08 11.45 -3.93
N LYS A 72 -15.93 10.50 -2.98
CA LYS A 72 -16.15 10.70 -1.54
C LYS A 72 -14.89 10.32 -0.76
N SER A 73 -14.62 11.04 0.32
CA SER A 73 -13.46 10.81 1.21
C SER A 73 -13.74 9.73 2.25
N ARG A 74 -12.69 9.24 2.92
CA ARG A 74 -12.76 8.24 4.01
C ARG A 74 -13.38 6.92 3.54
N ILE A 75 -12.86 6.38 2.44
CA ILE A 75 -13.32 5.11 1.86
C ILE A 75 -12.20 4.08 1.93
N CYS A 76 -12.53 2.88 2.38
CA CYS A 76 -11.68 1.70 2.26
C CYS A 76 -12.30 0.73 1.25
N LEU A 77 -11.62 0.48 0.13
CA LEU A 77 -11.95 -0.64 -0.76
C LEU A 77 -11.06 -1.82 -0.36
N VAL A 78 -11.67 -2.88 0.15
CA VAL A 78 -10.97 -4.03 0.74
C VAL A 78 -11.37 -5.28 -0.01
N GLY A 79 -10.43 -5.99 -0.62
CA GLY A 79 -10.70 -7.31 -1.18
C GLY A 79 -10.74 -8.39 -0.11
N GLU A 80 -11.52 -9.44 -0.36
CA GLU A 80 -11.52 -10.66 0.43
C GLU A 80 -10.17 -11.37 0.32
N ASP A 81 -9.58 -11.36 -0.88
CA ASP A 81 -8.27 -11.92 -1.15
C ASP A 81 -7.51 -11.11 -2.22
N ARG A 82 -6.21 -10.92 -1.99
CA ARG A 82 -5.34 -10.14 -2.88
C ARG A 82 -5.34 -10.65 -4.31
N GLU A 83 -5.28 -11.97 -4.50
CA GLU A 83 -5.13 -12.59 -5.80
C GLU A 83 -6.48 -12.88 -6.47
N ASN A 84 -7.54 -13.09 -5.69
CA ASN A 84 -8.84 -13.52 -6.19
C ASN A 84 -9.91 -12.42 -6.24
N THR A 85 -9.70 -11.27 -5.57
CA THR A 85 -10.51 -10.06 -5.77
C THR A 85 -9.80 -9.13 -6.74
N LYS A 86 -10.31 -9.03 -7.98
CA LYS A 86 -9.67 -8.24 -9.04
C LYS A 86 -10.60 -7.16 -9.57
N ILE A 87 -10.10 -5.94 -9.69
CA ILE A 87 -10.75 -4.83 -10.38
C ILE A 87 -9.97 -4.59 -11.67
N ILE A 88 -10.61 -4.83 -12.82
CA ILE A 88 -9.93 -4.86 -14.12
C ILE A 88 -10.69 -4.00 -15.12
N TYR A 89 -10.02 -3.07 -15.78
CA TYR A 89 -10.63 -2.30 -16.87
C TYR A 89 -9.56 -1.81 -17.86
N PRO A 90 -9.74 -2.04 -19.17
CA PRO A 90 -8.79 -1.54 -20.15
C PRO A 90 -9.10 -0.10 -20.53
N GLU A 91 -8.19 0.84 -20.20
CA GLU A 91 -8.33 2.25 -20.60
C GLU A 91 -6.97 2.88 -20.90
N LEU A 92 -6.81 3.47 -22.08
CA LEU A 92 -5.69 4.38 -22.35
C LEU A 92 -6.10 5.81 -22.06
N ARG A 93 -5.18 6.60 -21.50
CA ARG A 93 -5.39 8.03 -21.32
C ARG A 93 -5.80 8.73 -22.61
N LYS A 94 -5.15 8.41 -23.74
CA LYS A 94 -5.44 9.06 -25.03
C LYS A 94 -6.85 8.77 -25.54
N ASN A 95 -7.39 7.57 -25.26
CA ASN A 95 -8.74 7.20 -25.64
C ASN A 95 -9.76 8.00 -24.83
N TRP A 96 -9.60 8.02 -23.51
CA TRP A 96 -10.39 8.88 -22.63
C TRP A 96 -10.37 10.35 -23.10
N ARG A 97 -9.18 10.87 -23.42
CA ARG A 97 -8.97 12.27 -23.83
C ARG A 97 -9.42 12.62 -25.24
N ALA A 98 -9.75 11.63 -26.08
CA ALA A 98 -10.39 11.90 -27.36
C ALA A 98 -11.82 12.45 -27.18
N GLU A 99 -12.47 12.09 -26.08
CA GLU A 99 -13.87 12.43 -25.80
C GLU A 99 -14.05 13.35 -24.57
N HIS A 100 -13.00 13.54 -23.76
CA HIS A 100 -13.05 14.27 -22.49
C HIS A 100 -11.93 15.33 -22.35
N SER A 101 -12.24 16.42 -21.66
CA SER A 101 -11.32 17.55 -21.45
C SER A 101 -10.33 17.36 -20.30
N ASP A 102 -10.51 16.33 -19.48
CA ASP A 102 -9.66 16.00 -18.33
C ASP A 102 -9.37 14.50 -18.25
N ASP A 103 -8.52 14.10 -17.29
CA ASP A 103 -8.10 12.71 -17.09
C ASP A 103 -8.96 12.00 -16.00
N TRP A 104 -10.12 12.55 -15.61
CA TRP A 104 -11.04 11.95 -14.64
C TRP A 104 -11.85 10.82 -15.30
N GLY A 105 -11.31 9.60 -15.30
CA GLY A 105 -11.87 8.44 -16.02
C GLY A 105 -10.84 7.73 -16.90
N ALA A 106 -9.60 8.22 -16.94
CA ALA A 106 -8.50 7.62 -17.67
C ALA A 106 -7.87 6.39 -16.97
N ALA A 107 -8.33 6.02 -15.77
CA ALA A 107 -7.81 4.91 -14.97
C ALA A 107 -8.85 3.83 -14.68
N VAL A 108 -8.42 2.67 -14.16
CA VAL A 108 -9.31 1.68 -13.55
C VAL A 108 -9.95 2.24 -12.27
N ILE A 109 -9.14 2.83 -11.38
CA ILE A 109 -9.61 3.55 -10.19
C ILE A 109 -9.27 5.03 -10.31
N ASN A 110 -10.30 5.87 -10.32
CA ASN A 110 -10.19 7.32 -10.40
C ASN A 110 -10.57 7.92 -9.03
N ILE A 111 -9.62 8.60 -8.36
CA ILE A 111 -9.83 9.27 -7.06
C ILE A 111 -9.97 10.79 -7.25
N GLY A 112 -11.09 11.38 -6.82
CA GLY A 112 -11.52 12.73 -7.18
C GLY A 112 -10.56 13.85 -6.76
N ASN A 113 -10.73 15.04 -7.35
CA ASN A 113 -9.82 16.18 -7.14
C ASN A 113 -9.64 16.55 -5.67
N GLU A 114 -10.66 16.48 -4.83
CA GLU A 114 -10.59 16.88 -3.41
C GLU A 114 -10.84 15.70 -2.47
N VAL A 115 -10.70 14.48 -3.01
CA VAL A 115 -10.95 13.26 -2.25
C VAL A 115 -9.73 12.92 -1.42
N THR A 116 -9.95 12.69 -0.13
CA THR A 116 -8.90 12.37 0.82
C THR A 116 -9.22 11.11 1.63
N ASP A 117 -8.23 10.55 2.30
CA ASP A 117 -8.41 9.41 3.20
C ASP A 117 -8.95 8.18 2.46
N ILE A 118 -8.22 7.73 1.43
CA ILE A 118 -8.58 6.54 0.65
C ILE A 118 -7.65 5.40 1.02
N VAL A 119 -8.20 4.21 1.26
CA VAL A 119 -7.44 2.98 1.49
C VAL A 119 -7.85 1.94 0.46
N LEU A 120 -6.89 1.47 -0.32
CA LEU A 120 -7.06 0.31 -1.20
C LEU A 120 -6.31 -0.85 -0.57
N ALA A 121 -6.99 -1.96 -0.28
CA ALA A 121 -6.41 -3.04 0.51
C ALA A 121 -6.76 -4.44 -0.01
N ASN A 122 -5.79 -5.35 0.04
CA ASN A 122 -6.00 -6.80 -0.15
C ASN A 122 -6.70 -7.18 -1.46
N LEU A 123 -6.34 -6.54 -2.57
CA LEU A 123 -6.96 -6.79 -3.89
C LEU A 123 -5.96 -6.56 -5.03
N THR A 124 -6.35 -6.96 -6.25
CA THR A 124 -5.62 -6.67 -7.48
C THR A 124 -6.34 -5.59 -8.29
N ILE A 125 -5.59 -4.60 -8.79
CA ILE A 125 -6.07 -3.57 -9.72
C ILE A 125 -5.25 -3.71 -10.99
N TYR A 126 -5.91 -3.86 -12.14
CA TYR A 126 -5.21 -4.13 -13.38
C TYR A 126 -5.81 -3.35 -14.55
N ASN A 127 -4.98 -2.50 -15.18
CA ASN A 127 -5.28 -1.95 -16.49
C ASN A 127 -4.65 -2.86 -17.56
N ASN A 128 -5.48 -3.69 -18.20
CA ASN A 128 -5.05 -4.74 -19.11
C ASN A 128 -5.16 -4.33 -20.60
N TYR A 129 -5.12 -3.02 -20.90
CA TYR A 129 -5.34 -2.52 -22.26
C TYR A 129 -4.29 -3.09 -23.23
N GLY A 130 -3.01 -3.08 -22.84
CA GLY A 130 -1.92 -3.59 -23.68
C GLY A 130 -2.06 -5.07 -24.03
N SER A 131 -2.47 -5.92 -23.09
CA SER A 131 -2.72 -7.35 -23.34
C SER A 131 -3.89 -7.59 -24.31
N LEU A 132 -4.92 -6.75 -24.26
CA LEU A 132 -6.12 -6.90 -25.09
C LEU A 132 -5.95 -6.32 -26.49
N TYR A 133 -5.21 -5.21 -26.63
CA TYR A 133 -5.19 -4.40 -27.84
C TYR A 133 -3.79 -4.15 -28.42
N GLY A 134 -2.72 -4.62 -27.74
CA GLY A 134 -1.35 -4.48 -28.22
C GLY A 134 -0.78 -3.05 -28.11
N ASP A 135 -1.37 -2.20 -27.27
CA ASP A 135 -0.94 -0.81 -27.05
C ASP A 135 -0.56 -0.56 -25.58
N ASN A 136 0.73 -0.30 -25.36
CA ASN A 136 1.35 -0.16 -24.05
C ASN A 136 1.61 1.32 -23.66
N ASP A 137 0.88 2.25 -24.27
CA ASP A 137 0.88 3.68 -23.93
C ASP A 137 0.33 3.92 -22.50
N HIS A 138 0.22 5.19 -22.07
CA HIS A 138 -0.24 5.57 -20.72
C HIS A 138 -1.61 4.95 -20.38
N GLN A 139 -1.63 4.04 -19.40
CA GLN A 139 -2.81 3.28 -19.01
C GLN A 139 -2.85 3.09 -17.50
N PHE A 140 -3.47 4.03 -16.81
CA PHE A 140 -3.41 4.11 -15.36
C PHE A 140 -4.20 2.96 -14.71
N ALA A 141 -3.62 2.26 -13.74
CA ALA A 141 -4.40 1.41 -12.84
C ALA A 141 -5.08 2.29 -11.78
N ILE A 142 -4.33 3.24 -11.21
CA ILE A 142 -4.83 4.20 -10.23
C ILE A 142 -4.42 5.60 -10.65
N ARG A 143 -5.39 6.51 -10.69
CA ARG A 143 -5.13 7.93 -10.85
C ARG A 143 -5.88 8.74 -9.81
N SER A 144 -5.22 9.73 -9.21
CA SER A 144 -5.88 10.71 -8.33
C SER A 144 -5.98 12.09 -8.95
N GLY A 145 -6.83 12.95 -8.40
CA GLY A 145 -6.94 14.35 -8.81
C GLY A 145 -5.96 15.27 -8.06
N GLY A 146 -5.86 16.52 -8.51
CA GLY A 146 -4.79 17.46 -8.15
C GLY A 146 -4.79 18.00 -6.71
N ASN A 147 -5.90 17.90 -5.98
CA ASN A 147 -5.97 18.27 -4.56
C ASN A 147 -6.26 17.05 -3.64
N SER A 148 -6.14 15.82 -4.18
CA SER A 148 -6.38 14.59 -3.43
C SER A 148 -5.26 14.34 -2.42
N ASN A 149 -5.55 13.70 -1.29
CA ASN A 149 -4.54 13.57 -0.23
C ASN A 149 -4.75 12.34 0.67
N ARG A 150 -3.70 11.87 1.34
CA ARG A 150 -3.73 10.72 2.26
C ARG A 150 -4.32 9.48 1.59
N ILE A 151 -3.65 9.00 0.54
CA ILE A 151 -4.01 7.80 -0.20
C ILE A 151 -3.10 6.65 0.24
N ILE A 152 -3.71 5.56 0.69
CA ILE A 152 -3.05 4.34 1.12
C ILE A 152 -3.31 3.21 0.12
N ILE A 153 -2.27 2.45 -0.21
CA ILE A 153 -2.38 1.19 -0.96
C ILE A 153 -1.65 0.12 -0.16
N VAL A 154 -2.33 -0.92 0.31
CA VAL A 154 -1.73 -1.90 1.22
C VAL A 154 -2.09 -3.33 0.87
N ASN A 155 -1.08 -4.21 0.78
CA ASN A 155 -1.26 -5.60 0.36
C ASN A 155 -1.99 -5.74 -0.98
N CYS A 156 -1.65 -4.91 -1.96
CA CYS A 156 -2.28 -4.94 -3.28
C CYS A 156 -1.31 -5.35 -4.39
N ASN A 157 -1.85 -5.97 -5.42
CA ASN A 157 -1.23 -5.99 -6.74
C ASN A 157 -1.76 -4.79 -7.53
N VAL A 158 -0.87 -3.98 -8.10
CA VAL A 158 -1.27 -2.83 -8.92
C VAL A 158 -0.50 -2.87 -10.22
N TRP A 159 -1.21 -3.19 -11.30
CA TRP A 159 -0.63 -3.60 -12.57
C TRP A 159 -1.18 -2.78 -13.73
N ALA A 160 -0.32 -2.55 -14.71
CA ALA A 160 -0.75 -2.03 -15.99
C ALA A 160 0.14 -2.58 -17.11
N ASP A 161 -0.44 -2.82 -18.27
CA ASP A 161 0.33 -3.21 -19.45
C ASP A 161 1.01 -2.03 -20.13
N GLY A 162 1.12 -0.87 -19.48
CA GLY A 162 1.69 0.33 -20.07
C GLY A 162 2.22 1.30 -19.04
N GLY A 163 2.39 2.56 -19.47
CA GLY A 163 2.99 3.60 -18.64
C GLY A 163 2.07 4.10 -17.53
N ASP A 164 2.67 4.65 -16.48
CA ASP A 164 2.04 5.39 -15.39
C ASP A 164 1.08 4.58 -14.49
N THR A 165 1.32 3.27 -14.27
CA THR A 165 0.45 2.38 -13.46
C THR A 165 -0.19 3.04 -12.23
N VAL A 166 0.61 3.72 -11.38
CA VAL A 166 0.15 4.49 -10.21
C VAL A 166 0.52 5.96 -10.38
N SER A 167 -0.47 6.78 -10.73
CA SER A 167 -0.30 8.21 -11.01
C SER A 167 -1.09 9.07 -10.02
N LEU A 168 -0.43 9.49 -8.95
CA LEU A 168 -1.05 10.30 -7.88
C LEU A 168 -0.66 11.78 -8.06
N TRP A 169 -1.65 12.67 -8.22
CA TRP A 169 -1.44 13.95 -8.93
C TRP A 169 -1.41 15.23 -8.09
N ASN A 170 -1.40 15.16 -6.77
CA ASN A 170 -1.37 16.36 -5.94
C ASN A 170 0.06 16.88 -5.72
N SER A 171 0.56 17.66 -6.68
CA SER A 171 1.90 18.27 -6.60
C SER A 171 2.07 19.34 -5.52
N ASN A 172 0.98 19.79 -4.87
CA ASN A 172 1.03 20.87 -3.89
C ASN A 172 1.15 20.36 -2.46
N SER A 173 0.41 19.29 -2.13
CA SER A 173 0.28 18.79 -0.76
C SER A 173 0.07 17.28 -0.65
N GLY A 174 0.24 16.53 -1.74
CA GLY A 174 -0.05 15.09 -1.78
C GLY A 174 0.78 14.30 -0.78
N MET A 175 0.15 13.41 -0.02
CA MET A 175 0.80 12.46 0.88
C MET A 175 0.27 11.05 0.61
N TYR A 176 1.18 10.13 0.27
CA TYR A 176 0.83 8.79 -0.18
C TYR A 176 1.64 7.73 0.56
N TYR A 177 1.00 6.67 1.02
CA TYR A 177 1.65 5.60 1.76
C TYR A 177 1.31 4.24 1.16
N HIS A 178 2.31 3.46 0.80
CA HIS A 178 2.10 2.13 0.22
C HIS A 178 2.92 1.06 0.94
N ALA A 179 2.32 -0.10 1.21
CA ALA A 179 2.99 -1.16 1.97
C ALA A 179 2.61 -2.54 1.48
N ASN A 180 3.58 -3.45 1.37
CA ASN A 180 3.37 -4.82 0.90
C ASN A 180 2.69 -4.91 -0.47
N CYS A 181 3.04 -3.99 -1.38
CA CYS A 181 2.45 -3.94 -2.71
C CYS A 181 3.32 -4.64 -3.74
N TYR A 182 2.70 -5.09 -4.84
CA TYR A 182 3.42 -5.48 -6.04
C TYR A 182 3.01 -4.55 -7.19
N PHE A 183 3.93 -3.67 -7.55
CA PHE A 183 3.80 -2.75 -8.68
C PHE A 183 4.47 -3.33 -9.91
N ASN A 184 3.76 -3.39 -11.03
CA ASN A 184 4.38 -3.64 -12.31
C ASN A 184 3.89 -2.64 -13.36
N GLY A 185 4.70 -2.43 -14.40
CA GLY A 185 4.34 -1.51 -15.47
C GLY A 185 5.50 -1.24 -16.40
N TRP A 186 5.30 -0.24 -17.26
CA TRP A 186 6.26 0.13 -18.30
C TRP A 186 7.03 1.38 -17.92
N VAL A 187 6.66 2.54 -18.45
CA VAL A 187 7.31 3.82 -18.15
C VAL A 187 6.71 4.44 -16.89
N ASP A 188 7.55 4.98 -16.00
CA ASP A 188 7.17 5.81 -14.85
C ASP A 188 6.01 5.22 -14.02
N TYR A 189 6.00 3.89 -13.86
CA TYR A 189 4.82 3.16 -13.37
C TYR A 189 4.49 3.40 -11.90
N VAL A 190 5.41 3.95 -11.11
CA VAL A 190 5.08 4.59 -9.83
C VAL A 190 5.54 6.05 -9.88
N CYS A 191 4.59 6.97 -10.04
CA CYS A 191 4.87 8.39 -10.30
C CYS A 191 4.09 9.34 -9.37
N PRO A 192 4.38 9.36 -8.05
CA PRO A 192 3.78 10.29 -7.10
C PRO A 192 4.21 11.76 -7.35
N ARG A 193 3.29 12.67 -7.03
CA ARG A 193 3.54 14.12 -6.90
C ARG A 193 3.32 14.54 -5.45
N GLY A 194 4.30 15.17 -4.80
CA GLY A 194 4.27 15.42 -3.36
C GLY A 194 5.07 14.38 -2.56
N TRP A 195 4.66 14.09 -1.33
CA TRP A 195 5.32 13.12 -0.46
C TRP A 195 4.81 11.69 -0.69
N CYS A 196 5.72 10.72 -0.73
CA CYS A 196 5.37 9.32 -0.85
C CYS A 196 6.32 8.45 -0.01
N TYR A 197 5.75 7.50 0.74
CA TYR A 197 6.50 6.47 1.45
C TYR A 197 6.02 5.09 1.01
N ILE A 198 6.93 4.26 0.49
CA ILE A 198 6.65 2.88 0.10
C ILE A 198 7.54 1.93 0.90
N THR A 199 6.97 0.86 1.43
CA THR A 199 7.72 -0.16 2.18
C THR A 199 7.32 -1.58 1.80
N ASP A 200 8.23 -2.53 1.99
CA ASP A 200 7.98 -3.97 1.89
C ASP A 200 7.39 -4.39 0.54
N SER A 201 7.74 -3.68 -0.53
CA SER A 201 7.06 -3.79 -1.82
C SER A 201 7.96 -4.36 -2.91
N LYS A 202 7.32 -4.88 -3.96
CA LYS A 202 7.97 -5.42 -5.15
C LYS A 202 7.68 -4.55 -6.35
N PHE A 203 8.68 -4.41 -7.21
CA PHE A 203 8.64 -3.58 -8.41
C PHE A 203 9.11 -4.43 -9.59
N TYR A 204 8.33 -4.47 -10.68
CA TYR A 204 8.72 -5.16 -11.91
C TYR A 204 8.53 -4.28 -13.16
N GLY A 205 9.63 -3.96 -13.85
CA GLY A 205 9.63 -3.16 -15.07
C GLY A 205 9.61 -3.98 -16.35
N PHE A 206 8.67 -3.69 -17.25
CA PHE A 206 8.51 -4.41 -18.54
C PHE A 206 9.21 -3.75 -19.74
N ASN A 207 9.85 -2.60 -19.56
CA ASN A 207 10.55 -1.91 -20.63
C ASN A 207 11.93 -1.37 -20.20
N LYS A 208 12.62 -0.71 -21.13
CA LYS A 208 13.94 -0.10 -20.90
C LYS A 208 13.86 1.39 -20.58
N SER A 209 12.71 1.84 -20.09
CA SER A 209 12.47 3.21 -19.62
C SER A 209 12.36 3.21 -18.10
N ALA A 210 12.43 4.40 -17.48
CA ALA A 210 12.43 4.58 -16.04
C ALA A 210 11.26 3.87 -15.34
N SER A 211 11.55 3.20 -14.23
CA SER A 211 10.55 2.48 -13.44
C SER A 211 9.79 3.42 -12.49
N ILE A 212 10.52 4.25 -11.74
CA ILE A 212 9.95 5.21 -10.78
C ILE A 212 10.18 6.66 -11.22
N TRP A 213 9.26 7.54 -10.82
CA TRP A 213 9.29 8.96 -11.13
C TRP A 213 8.78 9.79 -9.94
N HIS A 214 9.20 11.05 -9.84
CA HIS A 214 8.78 11.94 -8.75
C HIS A 214 8.66 13.40 -9.20
N ASP A 215 7.66 14.09 -8.67
CA ASP A 215 7.54 15.55 -8.69
C ASP A 215 7.38 16.09 -7.26
N GLY A 216 8.46 16.66 -6.75
CA GLY A 216 8.52 17.35 -5.46
C GLY A 216 8.77 18.85 -5.62
N LYS A 217 8.34 19.48 -6.73
CA LYS A 217 8.78 20.84 -7.11
C LYS A 217 8.23 21.97 -6.26
N SER A 218 7.15 21.71 -5.53
CA SER A 218 6.42 22.74 -4.80
C SER A 218 7.02 23.03 -3.44
N ASP A 219 7.74 22.08 -2.85
CA ASP A 219 8.34 22.20 -1.52
C ASP A 219 9.61 21.34 -1.42
N SER A 220 10.70 21.93 -0.93
CA SER A 220 12.01 21.28 -0.82
C SER A 220 11.99 20.03 0.05
N THR A 221 11.00 19.94 0.94
CA THR A 221 10.82 18.83 1.89
C THR A 221 10.02 17.68 1.29
N MET A 222 9.44 17.79 0.09
CA MET A 222 8.78 16.69 -0.64
C MET A 222 9.76 15.55 -0.92
N LYS A 223 9.46 14.35 -0.41
CA LYS A 223 10.33 13.17 -0.51
C LYS A 223 9.56 11.99 -1.07
N PHE A 224 10.23 11.22 -1.92
CA PHE A 224 9.81 9.89 -2.32
C PHE A 224 10.75 8.86 -1.68
N VAL A 225 10.28 8.21 -0.63
CA VAL A 225 11.04 7.24 0.15
C VAL A 225 10.54 5.84 -0.18
N ILE A 226 11.46 4.94 -0.51
CA ILE A 226 11.19 3.53 -0.76
C ILE A 226 12.11 2.73 0.17
N ARG A 227 11.53 1.85 0.97
CA ARG A 227 12.25 1.08 1.99
C ARG A 227 11.97 -0.41 1.90
N ASN A 228 12.96 -1.25 2.22
CA ASN A 228 12.84 -2.71 2.31
C ASN A 228 12.10 -3.32 1.11
N SER A 229 12.48 -2.91 -0.09
CA SER A 229 11.74 -3.23 -1.32
C SER A 229 12.65 -3.80 -2.40
N THR A 230 12.09 -4.63 -3.28
CA THR A 230 12.84 -5.32 -4.33
C THR A 230 12.46 -4.82 -5.72
N PHE A 231 13.45 -4.59 -6.56
CA PHE A 231 13.28 -4.20 -7.95
C PHE A 231 13.82 -5.27 -8.89
N ASP A 232 13.00 -5.66 -9.85
CA ASP A 232 13.37 -6.54 -10.96
C ASP A 232 12.72 -6.02 -12.25
N GLY A 233 13.01 -6.65 -13.37
CA GLY A 233 12.45 -6.30 -14.65
C GLY A 233 13.17 -7.02 -15.78
N ILE A 234 12.82 -6.64 -17.00
CA ILE A 234 13.52 -7.14 -18.18
C ILE A 234 15.01 -6.75 -18.15
N ASN A 235 15.85 -7.50 -18.87
CA ASN A 235 17.27 -7.19 -18.96
C ASN A 235 17.52 -5.72 -19.39
N ASN A 236 18.34 -5.01 -18.60
CA ASN A 236 18.63 -3.58 -18.67
C ASN A 236 17.43 -2.66 -18.38
N PHE A 237 16.56 -3.02 -17.44
CA PHE A 237 15.56 -2.08 -16.91
C PHE A 237 16.25 -1.00 -16.06
N PRO A 238 15.92 0.30 -16.23
CA PRO A 238 16.47 1.38 -15.41
C PRO A 238 15.62 1.68 -14.17
N LEU A 239 16.25 2.25 -13.14
CA LEU A 239 15.59 2.55 -11.86
C LEU A 239 14.56 3.68 -11.98
N GLY A 240 14.97 4.90 -12.34
CA GLY A 240 14.03 6.02 -12.30
C GLY A 240 14.52 7.29 -12.97
N ARG A 241 13.64 8.28 -13.06
CA ARG A 241 13.95 9.61 -13.62
C ARG A 241 13.09 10.70 -12.99
N PHE A 242 13.40 11.96 -13.27
CA PHE A 242 12.57 13.09 -12.84
C PHE A 242 12.61 14.26 -13.84
N HIS A 243 11.45 14.88 -14.05
CA HIS A 243 11.30 16.05 -14.93
C HIS A 243 11.26 17.37 -14.17
N HIS A 244 10.98 17.31 -12.87
CA HIS A 244 10.88 18.45 -11.97
C HIS A 244 11.79 18.21 -10.76
N ASP A 245 12.01 19.25 -9.94
CA ASP A 245 12.67 19.09 -8.65
C ASP A 245 12.09 17.89 -7.89
N ALA A 246 12.98 17.00 -7.48
CA ALA A 246 12.62 15.73 -6.86
C ALA A 246 13.60 15.44 -5.72
N GLN A 247 13.23 14.48 -4.89
CA GLN A 247 14.08 13.98 -3.81
C GLN A 247 13.72 12.52 -3.54
N PHE A 248 14.68 11.63 -3.74
CA PHE A 248 14.51 10.18 -3.60
C PHE A 248 15.36 9.66 -2.43
N TYR A 249 14.79 8.74 -1.67
CA TYR A 249 15.49 7.97 -0.64
C TYR A 249 15.18 6.49 -0.87
N LEU A 250 16.20 5.68 -1.11
CA LEU A 250 16.09 4.23 -1.22
C LEU A 250 16.87 3.58 -0.08
N LEU A 251 16.18 2.81 0.74
CA LEU A 251 16.75 2.21 1.94
C LEU A 251 16.48 0.72 1.96
N ASP A 252 17.50 -0.07 2.28
CA ASP A 252 17.35 -1.52 2.44
C ASP A 252 16.77 -2.19 1.17
N CYS A 253 17.00 -1.58 -0.01
CA CYS A 253 16.48 -2.08 -1.27
C CYS A 253 17.37 -3.17 -1.86
N ARG A 254 16.74 -4.05 -2.65
CA ARG A 254 17.42 -5.06 -3.45
C ARG A 254 17.09 -4.90 -4.92
N PHE A 255 18.09 -5.03 -5.78
CA PHE A 255 17.95 -4.89 -7.22
C PHE A 255 18.42 -6.17 -7.89
N SER A 256 17.70 -6.69 -8.87
CA SER A 256 18.14 -7.88 -9.60
C SER A 256 19.33 -7.58 -10.51
N GLU A 257 20.01 -8.63 -10.97
CA GLU A 257 21.12 -8.51 -11.92
C GLU A 257 20.71 -7.89 -13.26
N ASN A 258 19.40 -7.88 -13.57
CA ASN A 258 18.86 -7.27 -14.78
C ASN A 258 18.90 -5.73 -14.77
N MET A 259 19.18 -5.11 -13.61
CA MET A 259 19.20 -3.66 -13.50
C MET A 259 20.32 -3.03 -14.34
N LYS A 260 19.94 -2.04 -15.16
CA LYS A 260 20.86 -1.21 -15.91
C LYS A 260 21.72 -0.36 -14.98
N ASP A 261 23.00 -0.22 -15.29
CA ASP A 261 23.88 0.77 -14.65
C ASP A 261 23.48 2.20 -15.06
N GLN A 262 22.42 2.71 -14.46
CA GLN A 262 21.94 4.06 -14.67
C GLN A 262 21.27 4.57 -13.39
N PRO A 263 21.89 5.54 -12.68
CA PRO A 263 21.27 6.15 -11.51
C PRO A 263 19.99 6.89 -11.91
N ILE A 264 19.18 7.23 -10.91
CA ILE A 264 18.01 8.10 -11.13
C ILE A 264 18.47 9.41 -11.75
N TYR A 265 17.94 9.75 -12.93
CA TYR A 265 18.50 10.82 -13.77
C TYR A 265 17.50 11.96 -14.04
N PRO A 266 17.98 13.21 -14.13
CA PRO A 266 17.18 14.32 -14.60
C PRO A 266 16.92 14.19 -16.10
N VAL A 267 15.71 14.50 -16.56
CA VAL A 267 15.38 14.54 -18.00
C VAL A 267 15.76 15.88 -18.63
N ASN A 268 15.76 16.96 -17.85
CA ASN A 268 16.13 18.29 -18.30
C ASN A 268 17.57 18.66 -17.88
N GLU A 269 18.08 19.77 -18.40
CA GLU A 269 19.33 20.37 -17.92
C GLU A 269 19.25 20.75 -16.44
N LEU A 270 20.36 20.58 -15.71
CA LEU A 270 20.43 20.80 -14.26
C LEU A 270 20.06 22.24 -13.83
N SER A 271 20.25 23.23 -14.70
CA SER A 271 19.87 24.64 -14.47
C SER A 271 18.37 24.85 -14.23
N LYS A 272 17.51 23.89 -14.63
CA LYS A 272 16.06 23.95 -14.41
C LYS A 272 15.61 23.46 -13.03
N TYR A 273 16.50 22.88 -12.23
CA TYR A 273 16.18 22.29 -10.93
C TYR A 273 16.70 23.19 -9.81
N LYS A 274 15.81 23.68 -8.95
CA LYS A 274 16.13 24.62 -7.87
C LYS A 274 17.05 24.02 -6.82
N TRP A 275 16.94 22.71 -6.58
CA TRP A 275 17.65 22.03 -5.50
C TRP A 275 18.63 20.95 -6.00
N GLY A 276 18.91 20.93 -7.31
CA GLY A 276 19.84 19.98 -7.92
C GLY A 276 19.40 18.52 -7.81
N ILE A 277 20.37 17.61 -7.86
CA ILE A 277 20.12 16.17 -7.75
C ILE A 277 20.07 15.78 -6.27
N ARG A 278 18.97 15.15 -5.84
CA ARG A 278 18.75 14.70 -4.46
C ARG A 278 18.30 13.25 -4.46
N THR A 279 19.26 12.34 -4.54
CA THR A 279 19.03 10.90 -4.61
C THR A 279 19.91 10.22 -3.59
N TYR A 280 19.29 9.59 -2.60
CA TYR A 280 19.98 9.06 -1.44
C TYR A 280 19.76 7.56 -1.29
N PHE A 281 20.83 6.85 -0.94
CA PHE A 281 20.85 5.41 -0.80
C PHE A 281 21.38 5.03 0.59
N TRP A 282 20.85 3.93 1.11
CA TRP A 282 21.35 3.29 2.32
C TRP A 282 21.13 1.77 2.25
N ASN A 283 22.17 0.98 2.48
CA ASN A 283 22.12 -0.49 2.54
C ASN A 283 21.43 -1.12 1.31
N CYS A 284 21.68 -0.54 0.14
CA CYS A 284 21.12 -0.92 -1.14
C CYS A 284 22.07 -1.88 -1.85
N HIS A 285 21.56 -3.04 -2.27
CA HIS A 285 22.40 -4.06 -2.92
C HIS A 285 21.78 -4.62 -4.20
N ARG A 286 22.63 -4.98 -5.15
CA ARG A 286 22.26 -5.58 -6.43
C ARG A 286 22.82 -7.00 -6.54
N ASP A 287 21.99 -7.92 -7.03
CA ASP A 287 22.44 -9.25 -7.40
C ASP A 287 23.49 -9.16 -8.52
N GLY A 288 24.61 -9.84 -8.36
CA GLY A 288 25.75 -9.72 -9.29
C GLY A 288 26.63 -8.48 -9.08
N GLY A 289 26.51 -7.80 -7.93
CA GLY A 289 27.41 -6.73 -7.49
C GLY A 289 26.82 -5.33 -7.62
N ASP A 290 27.20 -4.47 -6.68
CA ASP A 290 26.69 -3.10 -6.58
C ASP A 290 27.36 -2.17 -7.60
N TYR A 291 26.56 -1.32 -8.24
CA TYR A 291 27.08 -0.16 -8.95
C TYR A 291 27.55 0.92 -7.97
N LEU A 292 28.45 1.80 -8.43
CA LEU A 292 29.03 2.87 -7.59
C LEU A 292 27.95 3.76 -6.94
N TRP A 293 26.85 4.01 -7.66
CA TRP A 293 25.78 4.88 -7.19
C TRP A 293 24.84 4.24 -6.15
N HIS A 294 25.00 2.95 -5.83
CA HIS A 294 24.33 2.33 -4.67
C HIS A 294 24.98 2.69 -3.33
N SER A 295 26.15 3.32 -3.33
CA SER A 295 26.90 3.66 -2.12
C SER A 295 26.07 4.51 -1.15
N ASP A 296 26.17 4.18 0.14
CA ASP A 296 25.52 4.92 1.21
C ASP A 296 25.94 6.40 1.21
N ASN A 297 24.96 7.31 1.21
CA ASN A 297 25.22 8.75 1.10
C ASN A 297 24.26 9.62 1.92
N LEU A 298 23.59 9.05 2.94
CA LEU A 298 22.67 9.80 3.82
C LEU A 298 23.34 10.98 4.55
N ASN A 299 24.67 10.96 4.73
CA ASN A 299 25.44 12.07 5.27
C ASN A 299 25.41 13.35 4.40
N SER A 300 25.04 13.20 3.12
CA SER A 300 24.93 14.27 2.13
C SER A 300 23.48 14.67 1.85
N ALA A 301 22.53 14.18 2.66
CA ALA A 301 21.12 14.52 2.54
C ALA A 301 20.89 16.04 2.57
N TYR A 302 19.94 16.49 1.75
CA TYR A 302 19.70 17.92 1.48
C TYR A 302 19.38 18.73 2.75
N GLU A 303 18.66 18.11 3.68
CA GLU A 303 18.28 18.71 4.97
C GLU A 303 19.37 18.54 6.05
N GLY A 304 20.53 17.99 5.68
CA GLY A 304 21.62 17.61 6.57
C GLY A 304 21.70 16.09 6.75
N SER A 305 22.83 15.63 7.31
CA SER A 305 23.05 14.21 7.61
C SER A 305 21.89 13.65 8.43
N ILE A 306 21.38 12.49 8.02
CA ILE A 306 20.26 11.81 8.68
C ILE A 306 20.60 10.35 8.97
N ASP A 307 20.19 9.85 10.13
CA ASP A 307 20.29 8.43 10.45
C ASP A 307 19.13 7.67 9.79
N GLN A 308 19.45 6.54 9.15
CA GLN A 308 18.48 5.66 8.48
C GLN A 308 17.29 5.25 9.39
N SER A 309 17.50 5.17 10.71
CA SER A 309 16.48 4.77 11.68
C SER A 309 15.43 5.86 11.91
N GLU A 310 15.74 7.12 11.58
CA GLU A 310 14.79 8.25 11.67
C GLU A 310 13.84 8.30 10.46
N ILE A 311 14.23 7.67 9.34
CA ILE A 311 13.45 7.67 8.09
C ILE A 311 12.24 6.74 8.21
N SER A 312 11.14 7.34 8.67
CA SER A 312 9.81 6.76 8.81
C SER A 312 8.81 7.41 7.86
N ALA A 313 7.60 6.84 7.77
CA ALA A 313 6.48 7.51 7.10
C ALA A 313 6.21 8.90 7.71
N TYR A 314 6.19 9.01 9.04
CA TYR A 314 5.97 10.29 9.73
C TYR A 314 7.01 11.35 9.38
N TRP A 315 8.30 10.98 9.40
CA TRP A 315 9.38 11.86 8.95
C TRP A 315 9.22 12.26 7.48
N THR A 316 8.90 11.28 6.64
CA THR A 316 8.69 11.50 5.20
C THR A 316 7.64 12.58 4.98
N PHE A 317 6.52 12.53 5.71
CA PHE A 317 5.43 13.50 5.58
C PHE A 317 5.65 14.80 6.37
N ALA A 318 6.89 15.11 6.76
CA ALA A 318 7.27 16.28 7.55
C ALA A 318 6.44 16.42 8.84
N GLY A 319 6.16 15.30 9.50
CA GLY A 319 5.41 15.25 10.76
C GLY A 319 3.90 15.53 10.64
N ARG A 320 3.35 15.59 9.42
CA ARG A 320 1.92 15.94 9.20
C ARG A 320 0.98 14.75 9.15
N TRP A 321 1.50 13.54 8.91
CA TRP A 321 0.68 12.34 8.82
C TRP A 321 1.48 11.11 9.24
N ASP A 322 0.85 10.24 10.03
CA ASP A 322 1.43 8.97 10.44
C ASP A 322 0.46 7.82 10.08
N PRO A 323 0.51 7.31 8.84
CA PRO A 323 -0.36 6.22 8.40
C PRO A 323 -0.08 4.92 9.17
N GLU A 324 1.15 4.71 9.63
CA GLU A 324 1.51 3.49 10.35
C GLU A 324 0.85 3.43 11.73
N HIS A 325 0.35 4.55 12.27
CA HIS A 325 -0.43 4.62 13.50
C HIS A 325 -1.93 4.88 13.27
N THR A 326 -2.31 5.50 12.15
CA THR A 326 -3.69 5.99 11.92
C THR A 326 -4.49 5.19 10.90
N MET A 327 -3.87 4.28 10.15
CA MET A 327 -4.57 3.47 9.16
C MET A 327 -5.65 2.57 9.82
N PRO A 328 -6.88 2.51 9.27
CA PRO A 328 -7.89 1.57 9.74
C PRO A 328 -7.46 0.10 9.60
N ALA A 329 -7.96 -0.76 10.50
CA ALA A 329 -7.77 -2.20 10.40
C ALA A 329 -8.58 -2.77 9.21
N VAL A 330 -7.94 -2.90 8.05
CA VAL A 330 -8.58 -3.35 6.79
C VAL A 330 -8.20 -4.78 6.38
N LEU A 331 -7.01 -5.25 6.76
CA LEU A 331 -6.51 -6.58 6.40
C LEU A 331 -7.03 -7.66 7.36
N PRO A 332 -7.18 -8.92 6.94
CA PRO A 332 -7.64 -9.98 7.84
C PRO A 332 -6.61 -10.34 8.93
N PHE A 333 -5.33 -10.02 8.73
CA PHE A 333 -4.21 -10.30 9.62
C PHE A 333 -3.57 -9.03 10.20
N ALA A 334 -2.75 -9.19 11.23
CA ALA A 334 -1.95 -8.10 11.79
C ALA A 334 -0.90 -7.65 10.77
N SER A 335 -0.71 -6.34 10.63
CA SER A 335 0.12 -5.77 9.56
C SER A 335 0.87 -4.52 10.02
N ILE A 336 1.83 -4.07 9.21
CA ILE A 336 2.64 -2.86 9.46
C ILE A 336 3.25 -2.90 10.88
N PRO A 337 4.17 -3.85 11.13
CA PRO A 337 4.79 -3.99 12.43
C PRO A 337 5.72 -2.81 12.76
N TYR A 338 5.78 -2.46 14.03
CA TYR A 338 6.85 -1.69 14.64
C TYR A 338 7.48 -2.50 15.79
N PRO A 339 8.82 -2.66 15.83
CA PRO A 339 9.75 -2.31 14.76
C PRO A 339 9.40 -3.00 13.43
N ARG A 340 9.75 -2.36 12.31
CA ARG A 340 9.51 -2.92 10.97
C ARG A 340 10.18 -4.29 10.86
N ASN A 341 9.61 -5.17 10.03
CA ASN A 341 10.21 -6.46 9.79
C ASN A 341 11.62 -6.29 9.20
N GLY A 342 12.60 -6.95 9.79
CA GLY A 342 14.01 -6.86 9.41
C GLY A 342 14.71 -5.58 9.88
N ALA A 343 14.07 -4.73 10.70
CA ALA A 343 14.69 -3.51 11.21
C ALA A 343 15.95 -3.82 12.03
N TYR A 344 16.99 -3.02 11.87
CA TYR A 344 18.30 -3.24 12.49
C TYR A 344 18.90 -1.92 13.00
N SER A 345 19.99 -2.04 13.77
CA SER A 345 20.68 -0.91 14.40
C SER A 345 19.76 -0.05 15.29
N LEU A 346 18.72 -0.67 15.85
CA LEU A 346 17.79 0.00 16.75
C LEU A 346 18.42 0.14 18.13
N SER A 347 18.46 1.34 18.68
CA SER A 347 18.85 1.53 20.08
C SER A 347 17.92 0.70 20.98
N SER A 348 18.50 -0.16 21.83
CA SER A 348 17.74 -0.94 22.82
C SER A 348 17.01 -0.07 23.84
N LYS A 349 17.36 1.22 23.92
CA LYS A 349 16.67 2.24 24.73
C LYS A 349 15.50 2.91 23.98
N ASN A 350 15.47 2.85 22.66
CA ASN A 350 14.46 3.53 21.82
C ASN A 350 13.37 2.57 21.32
N VAL A 351 13.56 1.26 21.47
CA VAL A 351 12.54 0.25 21.19
C VAL A 351 12.01 -0.27 22.51
N ASP A 352 10.91 0.32 22.96
CA ASP A 352 10.21 -0.06 24.19
C ASP A 352 8.91 -0.82 23.91
N THR A 353 8.49 -0.91 22.65
CA THR A 353 7.15 -1.38 22.28
C THR A 353 7.18 -2.12 20.96
N LEU A 354 6.49 -3.27 20.92
CA LEU A 354 6.00 -3.88 19.68
C LEU A 354 4.63 -3.27 19.37
N ARG A 355 4.36 -2.91 18.13
CA ARG A 355 3.05 -2.38 17.71
C ARG A 355 2.69 -2.89 16.32
N TRP A 356 1.40 -3.04 16.04
CA TRP A 356 0.90 -3.44 14.72
C TRP A 356 -0.42 -2.75 14.41
N ILE A 357 -0.80 -2.68 13.13
CA ILE A 357 -2.17 -2.44 12.72
C ILE A 357 -2.96 -3.73 12.87
N GLY A 358 -4.13 -3.63 13.52
CA GLY A 358 -4.99 -4.76 13.81
C GLY A 358 -5.59 -5.43 12.58
N GLY A 359 -6.06 -6.66 12.77
CA GLY A 359 -6.87 -7.34 11.76
C GLY A 359 -8.32 -6.82 11.76
N ARG A 360 -8.94 -6.72 10.59
CA ARG A 360 -10.28 -6.17 10.36
C ARG A 360 -11.33 -6.78 11.28
N ASN A 361 -11.28 -8.09 11.49
CA ASN A 361 -12.22 -8.85 12.32
C ASN A 361 -11.65 -9.24 13.70
N ALA A 362 -10.57 -8.60 14.14
CA ALA A 362 -9.90 -8.95 15.39
C ALA A 362 -10.80 -8.72 16.62
N VAL A 363 -10.83 -9.71 17.51
CA VAL A 363 -11.37 -9.64 18.87
C VAL A 363 -10.24 -9.57 19.90
N SER A 364 -9.13 -10.27 19.63
CA SER A 364 -7.90 -10.24 20.42
C SER A 364 -6.71 -10.70 19.56
N TYR A 365 -5.53 -10.75 20.16
CA TYR A 365 -4.26 -11.09 19.51
C TYR A 365 -3.48 -12.07 20.37
N ASN A 366 -3.05 -13.19 19.78
CA ASN A 366 -2.07 -14.08 20.39
C ASN A 366 -0.68 -13.59 19.99
N LEU A 367 0.09 -13.09 20.97
CA LEU A 367 1.42 -12.56 20.77
C LEU A 367 2.49 -13.63 21.00
N TYR A 368 3.47 -13.69 20.11
CA TYR A 368 4.65 -14.53 20.23
C TYR A 368 5.91 -13.66 20.13
N PHE A 369 6.89 -13.87 21.02
CA PHE A 369 8.14 -13.12 21.06
C PHE A 369 9.24 -13.96 21.73
N ASP A 370 10.39 -14.13 21.06
CA ASP A 370 11.58 -14.79 21.63
C ASP A 370 12.85 -14.32 20.88
N ILE A 371 14.03 -14.68 21.39
CA ILE A 371 15.31 -14.61 20.67
C ILE A 371 15.50 -15.81 19.73
N ASN A 372 14.66 -16.84 19.86
CA ASN A 372 14.67 -18.04 19.02
C ASN A 372 13.57 -18.00 17.95
N ASN A 373 13.83 -18.63 16.81
CA ASN A 373 12.84 -18.87 15.75
C ASN A 373 12.48 -20.38 15.72
N PRO A 374 11.22 -20.79 15.94
CA PRO A 374 10.03 -19.95 16.11
C PRO A 374 9.92 -19.29 17.49
N PRO A 375 9.29 -18.11 17.58
CA PRO A 375 9.11 -17.42 18.85
C PRO A 375 8.04 -18.10 19.72
N LYS A 376 8.19 -17.98 21.04
CA LYS A 376 7.28 -18.55 22.03
C LYS A 376 6.05 -17.69 22.25
N PHE A 377 4.94 -18.33 22.58
CA PHE A 377 3.72 -17.65 23.00
C PHE A 377 3.98 -16.84 24.27
N VAL A 378 3.55 -15.58 24.28
CA VAL A 378 3.66 -14.66 25.40
C VAL A 378 2.32 -14.56 26.12
N GLN A 379 1.29 -14.07 25.42
CA GLN A 379 -0.04 -13.84 25.97
C GLN A 379 -1.09 -13.63 24.88
N ASN A 380 -2.36 -13.71 25.27
CA ASN A 380 -3.47 -13.15 24.51
C ASN A 380 -3.80 -11.74 25.03
N GLN A 381 -4.10 -10.79 24.15
CA GLN A 381 -4.40 -9.40 24.52
C GLN A 381 -5.37 -8.74 23.53
N LYS A 382 -6.06 -7.68 23.97
CA LYS A 382 -6.93 -6.87 23.10
C LYS A 382 -6.20 -5.71 22.41
N GLU A 383 -5.19 -5.16 23.08
CA GLU A 383 -4.41 -4.04 22.56
C GLU A 383 -3.53 -4.48 21.39
N ASN A 384 -3.26 -3.55 20.48
CA ASN A 384 -2.41 -3.76 19.30
C ASN A 384 -0.94 -3.35 19.54
N PHE A 385 -0.51 -3.35 20.81
CA PHE A 385 0.86 -3.07 21.21
C PHE A 385 1.29 -3.90 22.42
N HIS A 386 2.59 -4.12 22.58
CA HIS A 386 3.17 -4.83 23.72
C HIS A 386 4.45 -4.15 24.17
N ILE A 387 4.50 -3.77 25.45
CA ILE A 387 5.67 -3.11 26.04
C ILE A 387 6.77 -4.14 26.27
N LEU A 388 7.92 -3.91 25.67
CA LEU A 388 9.14 -4.69 25.83
C LEU A 388 9.90 -4.24 27.08
N LYS A 389 10.58 -5.18 27.73
CA LYS A 389 11.46 -4.91 28.87
C LYS A 389 12.78 -5.63 28.68
N ASN A 390 13.87 -4.97 29.06
CA ASN A 390 15.21 -5.55 29.14
C ASN A 390 15.72 -6.14 27.81
N LEU A 391 15.54 -5.41 26.69
CA LEU A 391 16.16 -5.80 25.43
C LEU A 391 17.68 -5.79 25.57
N LYS A 392 18.32 -6.88 25.13
CA LYS A 392 19.77 -7.00 25.10
C LYS A 392 20.32 -6.25 23.88
N PRO A 393 21.49 -5.61 23.97
CA PRO A 393 22.18 -5.07 22.80
C PRO A 393 22.66 -6.20 21.88
N ASP A 394 22.85 -5.89 20.59
CA ASP A 394 23.31 -6.81 19.55
C ASP A 394 22.54 -8.15 19.49
N GLN A 395 21.22 -8.10 19.70
CA GLN A 395 20.37 -9.28 19.80
C GLN A 395 19.30 -9.27 18.69
N ASN A 396 19.16 -10.41 18.01
CA ASN A 396 18.04 -10.68 17.12
C ASN A 396 16.82 -11.10 17.94
N TYR A 397 15.66 -10.54 17.58
CA TYR A 397 14.36 -10.86 18.15
C TYR A 397 13.41 -11.30 17.04
N TYR A 398 12.58 -12.29 17.35
CA TYR A 398 11.58 -12.88 16.47
C TYR A 398 10.22 -12.72 17.12
N TRP A 399 9.21 -12.33 16.36
CA TRP A 399 7.88 -12.12 16.89
C TRP A 399 6.80 -12.30 15.84
N ARG A 400 5.59 -12.59 16.32
CA ARG A 400 4.43 -12.89 15.48
C ARG A 400 3.18 -12.49 16.23
N VAL A 401 2.17 -12.03 15.50
CA VAL A 401 0.86 -11.72 16.04
C VAL A 401 -0.19 -12.51 15.28
N ASP A 402 -0.83 -13.47 15.95
CA ASP A 402 -1.98 -14.16 15.37
C ASP A 402 -3.26 -13.41 15.74
N VAL A 403 -4.09 -13.11 14.75
CA VAL A 403 -5.36 -12.40 14.94
C VAL A 403 -6.44 -13.40 15.34
N VAL A 404 -6.97 -13.25 16.55
CA VAL A 404 -8.11 -14.04 17.02
C VAL A 404 -9.39 -13.32 16.64
N THR A 405 -10.23 -13.99 15.86
CA THR A 405 -11.58 -13.53 15.48
C THR A 405 -12.64 -14.27 16.29
N GLU A 406 -13.92 -13.99 16.07
CA GLU A 406 -15.01 -14.74 16.71
C GLU A 406 -15.09 -16.22 16.27
N LYS A 407 -14.53 -16.55 15.10
CA LYS A 407 -14.65 -17.87 14.47
C LYS A 407 -13.36 -18.68 14.49
N ASP A 408 -12.23 -18.00 14.33
CA ASP A 408 -10.94 -18.64 14.08
C ASP A 408 -9.76 -17.75 14.50
N THR A 409 -8.56 -18.30 14.50
CA THR A 409 -7.29 -17.61 14.70
C THR A 409 -6.50 -17.59 13.39
N ILE A 410 -6.29 -16.40 12.84
CA ILE A 410 -5.51 -16.17 11.63
C ILE A 410 -4.04 -16.00 12.04
N LYS A 411 -3.20 -16.94 11.66
CA LYS A 411 -1.76 -16.89 11.93
C LYS A 411 -1.12 -15.70 11.19
N GLY A 412 -0.33 -14.91 11.90
CA GLY A 412 0.39 -13.78 11.30
C GLY A 412 1.73 -14.16 10.69
N ASP A 413 2.35 -13.20 10.02
CA ASP A 413 3.72 -13.33 9.51
C ASP A 413 4.75 -13.29 10.63
N LEU A 414 5.86 -13.99 10.43
CA LEU A 414 7.02 -13.88 11.32
C LEU A 414 7.76 -12.58 11.03
N TRP A 415 7.87 -11.73 12.03
CA TRP A 415 8.64 -10.50 11.99
C TRP A 415 9.91 -10.59 12.81
N THR A 416 10.91 -9.81 12.41
CA THR A 416 12.22 -9.79 13.07
C THR A 416 12.74 -8.38 13.26
N PHE A 417 13.58 -8.16 14.26
CA PHE A 417 14.43 -6.97 14.35
C PHE A 417 15.70 -7.26 15.13
N LYS A 418 16.71 -6.39 14.98
CA LYS A 418 18.00 -6.47 15.67
C LYS A 418 18.31 -5.18 16.42
N THR A 419 18.67 -5.29 17.70
CA THR A 419 19.17 -4.16 18.49
C THR A 419 20.62 -3.82 18.13
N LYS A 420 20.99 -2.54 18.21
CA LYS A 420 22.37 -2.07 18.02
C LYS A 420 23.28 -2.62 19.13
N SER A 421 24.56 -2.80 18.83
CA SER A 421 25.58 -3.00 19.87
C SER A 421 25.64 -1.77 20.77
N ASN A 422 26.02 -1.95 22.04
CA ASN A 422 26.40 -0.80 22.86
C ASN A 422 27.59 -0.11 22.18
N GLU A 423 27.47 1.18 21.87
CA GLU A 423 28.64 1.99 21.53
C GLU A 423 29.58 1.96 22.75
N GLN A 424 30.86 1.67 22.52
CA GLN A 424 31.92 1.85 23.52
C GLN A 424 32.23 3.33 23.69
#